data_AF-A0A0N1PE85-F1
#
_entry.id   AF-A0A0N1PE85-F1
#
_cell.length_a   1.000
_cell.length_b   1.000
_cell.length_c   1.000
_cell.angle_alpha   90.00
_cell.angle_beta   90.00
_cell.angle_gamma   90.00
#
_symmetry.space_group_name_H-M   'P 1'
#
loop_
_entity.id
_entity.type
_entity.pdbx_description
1 polymer ?
#
loop_
_entity_poly.entity_id
_entity_poly.type
_entity_poly.pdbx_seq_one_letter_code
_entity_poly.pdbx_strand_id
1 'polypeptide(L)'
;MNRPLSDSQYGAFGDWKSEGFASGSEASSRNSSFASNAISVNSLMGGLSRAQHKLSVLPASDPEEEMRNEIEQSIETGECNLSALGLSFISSDLPVASLRKLCLAENVFTTLPASLFQCGAFAKLVELDMNTNELTSLPLALFYLPKLEVLSLNTNALTSLPFEGMAEAAKDLHGMPFLPVVRRVGMESNRLRRLPMEFLKWCPCLEELLLAMNEAMLDDPAPYEELMRLSHSPSRRVLLKVDNRPRFVQQMEDQRWQMTLPWLSVELNKIYPDKVLDFLFLGSLRTAQTVTVYHDLDIGYVLTAGRNLEVVVEPWMKQLVLTVDDFPEQGMIPIFKEAFAFIDEARSNKKGVLIHCFAGLSRSVTIAVAYLMHLKGMTRDAALEMVRKARPAARPNEGFLRELKQYEEILEGERLAKV
;
A
#
# COMPACT_ATOMS: atom_id res chain seq x y z
N MET A 1 -44.04 -17.63 -2.11
CA MET A 1 -43.63 -17.80 -0.70
C MET A 1 -42.15 -17.47 -0.63
N ASN A 2 -41.84 -16.22 -0.30
CA ASN A 2 -40.49 -15.69 -0.18
C ASN A 2 -39.97 -15.94 1.23
N ARG A 3 -38.79 -16.53 1.36
CA ARG A 3 -37.95 -16.42 2.56
C ARG A 3 -36.69 -15.64 2.17
N PRO A 4 -36.27 -14.64 2.95
CA PRO A 4 -35.01 -13.95 2.71
C PRO A 4 -33.83 -14.83 3.18
N LEU A 5 -32.76 -14.82 2.40
CA LEU A 5 -31.47 -15.39 2.77
C LEU A 5 -30.80 -14.47 3.81
N SER A 6 -30.30 -15.09 4.86
CA SER A 6 -29.68 -14.48 6.04
C SER A 6 -28.30 -13.89 5.74
N ASP A 7 -28.07 -12.70 6.29
CA ASP A 7 -26.76 -12.08 6.49
C ASP A 7 -25.81 -13.01 7.27
N SER A 8 -24.70 -13.42 6.65
CA SER A 8 -23.40 -13.64 7.32
C SER A 8 -22.34 -14.01 6.29
N GLN A 9 -21.24 -13.26 6.30
CA GLN A 9 -19.87 -13.56 5.79
C GLN A 9 -19.26 -12.34 5.09
N TYR A 10 -19.01 -11.30 5.88
CA TYR A 10 -17.92 -10.37 5.59
C TYR A 10 -16.90 -10.51 6.71
N GLY A 11 -15.68 -10.91 6.34
CA GLY A 11 -14.56 -11.07 7.25
C GLY A 11 -14.32 -9.80 8.05
N ALA A 12 -14.17 -9.97 9.37
CA ALA A 12 -13.94 -8.90 10.32
C ALA A 12 -12.68 -8.09 9.92
N PHE A 13 -12.87 -6.82 9.59
CA PHE A 13 -11.80 -5.83 9.63
C PHE A 13 -11.42 -5.60 11.09
N GLY A 14 -10.14 -5.79 11.40
CA GLY A 14 -9.61 -5.77 12.76
C GLY A 14 -10.06 -4.55 13.57
N ASP A 15 -10.49 -4.83 14.80
CA ASP A 15 -10.86 -3.83 15.80
C ASP A 15 -9.70 -2.87 16.09
N TRP A 16 -9.85 -1.62 15.69
CA TRP A 16 -9.00 -0.51 16.13
C TRP A 16 -9.53 -0.01 17.47
N LYS A 17 -8.90 -0.43 18.57
CA LYS A 17 -9.17 0.11 19.91
C LYS A 17 -8.60 1.52 20.01
N SER A 18 -9.47 2.49 20.28
CA SER A 18 -9.12 3.85 20.68
C SER A 18 -8.61 3.85 22.13
N GLU A 19 -7.33 4.12 22.35
CA GLU A 19 -6.84 4.44 23.70
C GLU A 19 -7.09 5.92 23.99
N GLY A 20 -7.94 6.18 24.98
CA GLY A 20 -8.26 7.50 25.49
C GLY A 20 -7.20 7.99 26.48
N PHE A 21 -6.78 9.25 26.32
CA PHE A 21 -5.99 9.97 27.30
C PHE A 21 -6.86 10.43 28.48
N ALA A 22 -6.51 10.03 29.71
CA ALA A 22 -6.83 10.80 30.92
C ALA A 22 -5.85 10.48 32.08
N SER A 23 -5.09 11.52 32.45
CA SER A 23 -4.52 11.89 33.76
C SER A 23 -4.29 10.85 34.88
N GLY A 24 -3.01 10.60 35.18
CA GLY A 24 -2.33 10.83 36.47
C GLY A 24 -2.73 10.06 37.74
N SER A 25 -1.88 9.13 38.20
CA SER A 25 -1.23 9.15 39.53
C SER A 25 -0.34 7.90 39.75
N GLU A 26 0.68 8.06 40.58
CA GLU A 26 1.88 7.23 40.76
C GLU A 26 1.66 5.84 41.39
N ALA A 27 2.46 4.84 40.97
CA ALA A 27 3.44 4.11 41.80
C ALA A 27 3.65 2.62 41.44
N SER A 28 4.93 2.27 41.29
CA SER A 28 5.59 0.98 41.56
C SER A 28 5.47 -0.23 40.60
N SER A 29 6.57 -0.45 39.89
CA SER A 29 7.31 -1.72 39.65
C SER A 29 6.56 -3.05 39.47
N ARG A 30 6.72 -3.67 38.29
CA ARG A 30 7.42 -4.97 38.10
C ARG A 30 7.40 -5.41 36.61
N ASN A 31 8.54 -5.99 36.20
CA ASN A 31 8.86 -6.55 34.88
C ASN A 31 7.83 -7.56 34.35
N SER A 32 7.48 -7.46 33.06
CA SER A 32 7.38 -8.62 32.16
C SER A 32 7.45 -8.17 30.70
N SER A 33 8.36 -8.79 29.95
CA SER A 33 8.68 -8.53 28.55
C SER A 33 7.77 -9.32 27.61
N PHE A 34 6.94 -8.63 26.83
CA PHE A 34 6.30 -9.14 25.62
C PHE A 34 6.51 -8.11 24.51
N ALA A 35 7.39 -8.42 23.56
CA ALA A 35 7.65 -7.58 22.40
C ALA A 35 6.65 -7.90 21.28
N SER A 36 5.77 -6.94 20.98
CA SER A 36 4.88 -6.94 19.84
C SER A 36 5.55 -6.25 18.65
N ASN A 37 5.66 -6.94 17.53
CA ASN A 37 6.15 -6.41 16.25
C ASN A 37 5.20 -5.32 15.73
N ALA A 38 5.64 -4.06 15.83
CA ALA A 38 5.01 -2.92 15.18
C ALA A 38 5.74 -2.63 13.87
N ILE A 39 4.96 -2.59 12.79
CA ILE A 39 5.39 -2.23 11.43
C ILE A 39 5.76 -0.73 11.44
N SER A 40 7.05 -0.43 11.20
CA SER A 40 7.57 0.93 11.11
C SER A 40 7.10 1.58 9.81
N VAL A 41 6.21 2.56 9.94
CA VAL A 41 5.73 3.41 8.84
C VAL A 41 6.61 4.66 8.82
N ASN A 42 7.88 4.51 8.44
CA ASN A 42 8.80 5.63 8.24
C ASN A 42 9.58 5.43 6.94
N SER A 43 8.94 5.77 5.83
CA SER A 43 9.62 6.16 4.59
C SER A 43 8.68 7.09 3.85
N LEU A 44 8.76 8.38 4.16
CA LEU A 44 8.22 9.54 3.44
C LEU A 44 8.51 10.79 4.27
N MET A 45 9.75 11.29 4.23
CA MET A 45 10.07 12.69 4.58
C MET A 45 11.46 13.02 4.03
N GLY A 46 11.50 13.39 2.75
CA GLY A 46 12.57 14.23 2.24
C GLY A 46 12.29 15.68 2.66
N GLY A 47 13.20 16.26 3.45
CA GLY A 47 13.36 17.71 3.56
C GLY A 47 12.72 18.40 4.76
N LEU A 48 13.38 18.35 5.92
CA LEU A 48 13.48 19.51 6.82
C LEU A 48 14.87 19.54 7.47
N SER A 49 15.68 20.51 7.04
CA SER A 49 16.98 20.81 7.63
C SER A 49 16.85 21.72 8.87
N ARG A 50 17.74 21.49 9.84
CA ARG A 50 18.21 22.40 10.91
C ARG A 50 17.31 22.61 12.15
N ALA A 51 17.61 21.86 13.20
CA ALA A 51 17.95 22.41 14.52
C ALA A 51 18.76 21.37 15.31
N GLN A 52 19.89 21.81 15.87
CA GLN A 52 20.97 20.99 16.40
C GLN A 52 20.68 20.48 17.82
N HIS A 53 21.08 19.24 18.09
CA HIS A 53 21.74 18.91 19.34
C HIS A 53 23.08 18.23 19.04
N LYS A 54 24.15 18.90 19.48
CA LYS A 54 25.53 18.41 19.51
C LYS A 54 25.59 17.04 20.21
N LEU A 55 25.83 15.98 19.44
CA LEU A 55 26.68 14.87 19.88
C LEU A 55 27.79 14.72 18.84
N SER A 56 28.98 14.40 19.34
CA SER A 56 30.26 14.33 18.65
C SER A 56 30.21 13.81 17.21
N VAL A 57 30.67 14.63 16.28
CA VAL A 57 31.04 14.21 14.93
C VAL A 57 32.27 13.30 15.05
N LEU A 58 32.02 11.99 15.11
CA LEU A 58 32.96 11.02 14.56
C LEU A 58 33.05 11.32 13.05
N PRO A 59 34.22 11.23 12.41
CA PRO A 59 34.25 11.26 10.95
C PRO A 59 33.30 10.16 10.46
N ALA A 60 32.45 10.47 9.47
CA ALA A 60 31.76 9.42 8.73
C ALA A 60 32.82 8.40 8.32
N SER A 61 32.73 7.18 8.84
CA SER A 61 33.64 6.11 8.46
C SER A 61 33.55 5.91 6.96
N ASP A 62 34.68 5.57 6.35
CA ASP A 62 34.72 5.27 4.91
C ASP A 62 33.73 4.13 4.64
N PRO A 63 32.73 4.28 3.74
CA PRO A 63 31.79 3.22 3.44
C PRO A 63 32.44 1.89 3.06
N GLU A 64 33.63 1.93 2.45
CA GLU A 64 34.40 0.71 2.14
C GLU A 64 35.01 0.07 3.39
N GLU A 65 35.40 0.85 4.39
CA GLU A 65 35.85 0.36 5.69
C GLU A 65 34.69 -0.25 6.48
N GLU A 66 33.52 0.42 6.50
CA GLU A 66 32.30 -0.12 7.10
C GLU A 66 31.88 -1.44 6.45
N MET A 67 31.87 -1.48 5.11
CA MET A 67 31.57 -2.70 4.36
C MET A 67 32.53 -3.84 4.72
N ARG A 68 33.85 -3.59 4.78
CA ARG A 68 34.84 -4.61 5.16
C ARG A 68 34.63 -5.12 6.58
N ASN A 69 34.42 -4.22 7.54
CA ASN A 69 34.18 -4.57 8.94
C ASN A 69 32.92 -5.44 9.10
N GLU A 70 31.86 -5.12 8.37
CA GLU A 70 30.63 -5.91 8.38
C GLU A 70 30.82 -7.27 7.71
N ILE A 71 31.56 -7.33 6.60
CA ILE A 71 31.89 -8.60 5.93
C ILE A 71 32.66 -9.52 6.87
N GLU A 72 33.67 -9.00 7.60
CA GLU A 72 34.44 -9.78 8.56
C GLU A 72 33.58 -10.33 9.70
N GLN A 73 32.69 -9.51 10.27
CA GLN A 73 31.75 -9.95 11.31
C GLN A 73 30.78 -11.02 10.81
N SER A 74 30.33 -10.88 9.56
CA SER A 74 29.37 -11.80 8.95
C SER A 74 29.89 -13.23 8.79
N ILE A 75 31.21 -13.44 8.81
CA ILE A 75 31.83 -14.77 8.75
C ILE A 75 31.41 -15.61 9.96
N GLU A 76 31.34 -15.00 11.14
CA GLU A 76 30.97 -15.69 12.39
C GLU A 76 29.46 -15.78 12.57
N THR A 77 28.73 -14.71 12.26
CA THR A 77 27.28 -14.61 12.49
C THR A 77 26.46 -15.30 11.41
N GLY A 78 26.96 -15.34 10.18
CA GLY A 78 26.21 -15.73 8.99
C GLY A 78 25.17 -14.70 8.55
N GLU A 79 25.20 -13.49 9.11
CA GLU A 79 24.31 -12.38 8.74
C GLU A 79 25.18 -11.17 8.37
N CYS A 80 24.93 -10.56 7.22
CA CYS A 80 25.69 -9.41 6.72
C CYS A 80 24.73 -8.26 6.40
N ASN A 81 24.87 -7.14 7.08
CA ASN A 81 24.06 -5.95 6.87
C ASN A 81 24.85 -4.77 6.28
N LEU A 82 24.78 -4.63 4.96
CA LEU A 82 25.42 -3.56 4.21
C LEU A 82 24.43 -2.44 3.82
N SER A 83 23.38 -2.24 4.62
CA SER A 83 22.35 -1.25 4.31
C SER A 83 22.82 0.19 4.52
N ALA A 84 22.29 1.14 3.76
CA ALA A 84 22.48 2.59 3.97
C ALA A 84 23.95 3.07 3.88
N LEU A 85 24.79 2.34 3.17
CA LEU A 85 26.22 2.66 2.98
C LEU A 85 26.50 3.43 1.68
N GLY A 86 25.48 3.65 0.83
CA GLY A 86 25.65 4.31 -0.46
C GLY A 86 26.46 3.49 -1.47
N LEU A 87 26.43 2.17 -1.35
CA LEU A 87 27.19 1.25 -2.20
C LEU A 87 26.62 1.18 -3.61
N SER A 88 27.52 1.14 -4.60
CA SER A 88 27.19 0.89 -6.02
C SER A 88 27.69 -0.47 -6.51
N PHE A 89 28.56 -1.13 -5.73
CA PHE A 89 29.10 -2.46 -6.00
C PHE A 89 29.19 -3.25 -4.70
N ILE A 90 29.29 -4.57 -4.84
CA ILE A 90 29.47 -5.49 -3.72
C ILE A 90 30.85 -6.14 -3.82
N SER A 91 31.51 -6.29 -2.66
CA SER A 91 32.85 -6.86 -2.60
C SER A 91 32.87 -8.36 -2.93
N SER A 92 33.91 -8.82 -3.63
CA SER A 92 34.05 -10.24 -4.03
C SER A 92 34.38 -11.19 -2.88
N ASP A 93 34.84 -10.64 -1.77
CA ASP A 93 35.25 -11.25 -0.51
C ASP A 93 34.07 -11.54 0.44
N LEU A 94 32.84 -11.25 0.02
CA LEU A 94 31.63 -11.63 0.73
C LEU A 94 31.59 -13.14 0.99
N PRO A 95 31.30 -13.60 2.23
CA PRO A 95 31.33 -15.03 2.59
C PRO A 95 30.08 -15.79 2.11
N VAL A 96 29.86 -15.81 0.79
CA VAL A 96 28.66 -16.34 0.11
C VAL A 96 28.30 -17.78 0.51
N ALA A 97 29.26 -18.60 0.95
CA ALA A 97 29.02 -19.99 1.32
C ALA A 97 28.45 -20.18 2.75
N SER A 98 28.68 -19.22 3.65
CA SER A 98 28.21 -19.29 5.05
C SER A 98 26.97 -18.45 5.31
N LEU A 99 26.76 -17.38 4.53
CA LEU A 99 25.67 -16.42 4.75
C LEU A 99 24.29 -17.07 4.72
N ARG A 100 23.49 -16.68 5.70
CA ARG A 100 22.06 -16.99 5.88
C ARG A 100 21.19 -15.76 5.62
N LYS A 101 21.67 -14.56 5.97
CA LYS A 101 20.98 -13.31 5.66
C LYS A 101 21.94 -12.30 5.05
N LEU A 102 21.46 -11.61 4.02
CA LEU A 102 22.18 -10.52 3.38
C LEU A 102 21.23 -9.34 3.18
N CYS A 103 21.55 -8.21 3.79
CA CYS A 103 20.84 -6.96 3.61
C CYS A 103 21.71 -5.97 2.83
N LEU A 104 21.20 -5.54 1.68
CA LEU A 104 21.78 -4.57 0.75
C LEU A 104 20.85 -3.34 0.60
N ALA A 105 19.89 -3.17 1.52
CA ALA A 105 18.85 -2.17 1.40
C ALA A 105 19.40 -0.73 1.47
N GLU A 106 18.67 0.24 0.91
CA GLU A 106 19.02 1.67 1.01
C GLU A 106 20.42 2.00 0.44
N ASN A 107 20.73 1.44 -0.73
CA ASN A 107 21.98 1.71 -1.46
C ASN A 107 21.64 2.28 -2.86
N VAL A 108 22.64 2.36 -3.74
CA VAL A 108 22.49 2.89 -5.11
C VAL A 108 22.77 1.82 -6.17
N PHE A 109 22.45 0.55 -5.86
CA PHE A 109 22.64 -0.56 -6.80
C PHE A 109 21.70 -0.42 -8.00
N THR A 110 22.25 -0.42 -9.22
CA THR A 110 21.48 -0.42 -10.47
C THR A 110 21.33 -1.83 -11.07
N THR A 111 22.25 -2.73 -10.72
CA THR A 111 22.27 -4.16 -11.05
C THR A 111 23.17 -4.89 -10.06
N LEU A 112 23.11 -6.22 -10.05
CA LEU A 112 24.07 -7.07 -9.34
C LEU A 112 24.78 -8.00 -10.33
N PRO A 113 26.08 -8.27 -10.15
CA PRO A 113 26.83 -9.10 -11.07
C PRO A 113 26.34 -10.55 -11.00
N ALA A 114 26.07 -11.17 -12.15
CA ALA A 114 25.62 -12.57 -12.22
C ALA A 114 26.64 -13.55 -11.60
N SER A 115 27.92 -13.18 -11.56
CA SER A 115 28.98 -13.95 -10.91
C SER A 115 28.75 -14.16 -9.41
N LEU A 116 28.05 -13.24 -8.75
CA LEU A 116 27.72 -13.32 -7.33
C LEU A 116 26.79 -14.49 -6.99
N PHE A 117 25.99 -14.93 -7.97
CA PHE A 117 24.99 -16.00 -7.82
C PHE A 117 25.36 -17.28 -8.59
N GLN A 118 26.63 -17.49 -8.91
CA GLN A 118 27.09 -18.70 -9.60
C GLN A 118 26.76 -19.97 -8.81
N CYS A 119 26.71 -21.11 -9.52
CA CYS A 119 26.35 -22.41 -8.95
C CYS A 119 27.14 -22.73 -7.67
N GLY A 120 26.42 -22.85 -6.55
CA GLY A 120 26.98 -23.13 -5.22
C GLY A 120 27.18 -21.90 -4.32
N ALA A 121 27.13 -20.69 -4.85
CA ALA A 121 27.06 -19.47 -4.05
C ALA A 121 25.73 -19.43 -3.28
N PHE A 122 25.75 -18.85 -2.07
CA PHE A 122 24.55 -18.67 -1.24
C PHE A 122 23.77 -19.96 -0.96
N ALA A 123 24.45 -21.11 -0.86
CA ALA A 123 23.84 -22.40 -0.56
C ALA A 123 23.10 -22.45 0.81
N LYS A 124 23.35 -21.47 1.68
CA LYS A 124 22.71 -21.33 3.00
C LYS A 124 21.83 -20.08 3.13
N LEU A 125 21.74 -19.23 2.10
CA LEU A 125 21.04 -17.96 2.18
C LEU A 125 19.53 -18.21 2.24
N VAL A 126 18.90 -17.64 3.27
CA VAL A 126 17.48 -17.72 3.59
C VAL A 126 16.78 -16.41 3.30
N GLU A 127 17.46 -15.28 3.55
CA GLU A 127 16.88 -13.94 3.39
C GLU A 127 17.83 -13.05 2.61
N LEU A 128 17.28 -12.41 1.58
CA LEU A 128 17.96 -11.42 0.76
C LEU A 128 17.10 -10.16 0.70
N ASP A 129 17.59 -9.09 1.34
CA ASP A 129 16.96 -7.77 1.29
C ASP A 129 17.76 -6.85 0.36
N MET A 130 17.10 -6.34 -0.67
CA MET A 130 17.62 -5.39 -1.66
C MET A 130 16.64 -4.22 -1.86
N ASN A 131 15.81 -3.94 -0.85
CA ASN A 131 14.85 -2.84 -0.86
C ASN A 131 15.54 -1.48 -1.07
N THR A 132 14.81 -0.51 -1.62
CA THR A 132 15.27 0.89 -1.72
C THR A 132 16.63 0.99 -2.40
N ASN A 133 16.66 0.60 -3.67
CA ASN A 133 17.82 0.70 -4.56
C ASN A 133 17.37 1.23 -5.92
N GLU A 134 18.26 1.24 -6.91
CA GLU A 134 17.98 1.69 -8.28
C GLU A 134 17.95 0.53 -9.29
N LEU A 135 17.64 -0.69 -8.82
CA LEU A 135 17.79 -1.89 -9.63
C LEU A 135 16.86 -1.85 -10.84
N THR A 136 17.45 -1.97 -12.02
CA THR A 136 16.72 -1.98 -13.30
C THR A 136 16.55 -3.40 -13.85
N SER A 137 17.39 -4.33 -13.39
CA SER A 137 17.43 -5.73 -13.79
C SER A 137 17.96 -6.61 -12.67
N LEU A 138 17.68 -7.91 -12.76
CA LEU A 138 18.17 -8.93 -11.83
C LEU A 138 18.87 -10.05 -12.61
N PRO A 139 19.94 -10.64 -12.05
CA PRO A 139 20.58 -11.79 -12.68
C PRO A 139 19.68 -13.04 -12.55
N LEU A 140 19.50 -13.78 -13.65
CA LEU A 140 18.69 -15.01 -13.67
C LEU A 140 19.12 -16.03 -12.62
N ALA A 141 20.43 -16.11 -12.35
CA ALA A 141 21.02 -17.03 -11.38
C ALA A 141 20.51 -16.83 -9.92
N LEU A 142 20.06 -15.63 -9.56
CA LEU A 142 19.44 -15.35 -8.25
C LEU A 142 18.21 -16.23 -8.01
N PHE A 143 17.48 -16.59 -9.06
CA PHE A 143 16.23 -17.34 -8.96
C PHE A 143 16.43 -18.86 -8.82
N TYR A 144 17.67 -19.33 -8.69
CA TYR A 144 18.00 -20.74 -8.44
C TYR A 144 18.65 -20.96 -7.07
N LEU A 145 18.55 -19.97 -6.17
CA LEU A 145 19.05 -20.11 -4.81
C LEU A 145 18.24 -21.16 -4.03
N PRO A 146 18.88 -22.23 -3.53
CA PRO A 146 18.18 -23.43 -3.09
C PRO A 146 17.47 -23.30 -1.75
N LYS A 147 17.85 -22.31 -0.94
CA LYS A 147 17.35 -22.12 0.43
C LYS A 147 16.69 -20.77 0.69
N LEU A 148 16.54 -19.94 -0.35
CA LEU A 148 16.00 -18.59 -0.19
C LEU A 148 14.50 -18.67 0.13
N GLU A 149 14.11 -18.19 1.30
CA GLU A 149 12.73 -18.14 1.79
C GLU A 149 12.12 -16.75 1.61
N VAL A 150 12.92 -15.69 1.75
CA VAL A 150 12.46 -14.29 1.67
C VAL A 150 13.33 -13.51 0.70
N LEU A 151 12.68 -12.90 -0.30
CA LEU A 151 13.30 -12.02 -1.28
C LEU A 151 12.59 -10.65 -1.26
N SER A 152 13.31 -9.61 -0.88
CA SER A 152 12.78 -8.25 -0.80
C SER A 152 13.46 -7.34 -1.83
N LEU A 153 12.67 -6.82 -2.76
CA LEU A 153 13.08 -5.99 -3.90
C LEU A 153 12.20 -4.73 -4.02
N ASN A 154 11.55 -4.33 -2.93
CA ASN A 154 10.64 -3.20 -2.93
C ASN A 154 11.39 -1.89 -3.22
N THR A 155 10.72 -0.91 -3.81
CA THR A 155 11.29 0.42 -4.07
C THR A 155 12.56 0.31 -4.91
N ASN A 156 12.39 -0.13 -6.15
CA ASN A 156 13.44 -0.25 -7.15
C ASN A 156 12.91 0.26 -8.51
N ALA A 157 13.68 0.09 -9.58
CA ALA A 157 13.32 0.51 -10.93
C ALA A 157 13.05 -0.67 -11.88
N LEU A 158 12.68 -1.85 -11.35
CA LEU A 158 12.50 -3.06 -12.15
C LEU A 158 11.33 -2.88 -13.11
N THR A 159 11.60 -3.04 -14.41
CA THR A 159 10.56 -2.95 -15.46
C THR A 159 10.11 -4.32 -15.95
N SER A 160 10.98 -5.33 -15.81
CA SER A 160 10.75 -6.71 -16.18
C SER A 160 11.66 -7.64 -15.37
N LEU A 161 11.33 -8.93 -15.35
CA LEU A 161 12.11 -9.99 -14.73
C LEU A 161 12.88 -10.81 -15.78
N PRO A 162 14.06 -11.35 -15.46
CA PRO A 162 14.95 -11.97 -16.45
C PRO A 162 14.43 -13.29 -17.03
N PHE A 163 13.35 -13.83 -16.49
CA PHE A 163 12.71 -15.08 -16.91
C PHE A 163 11.37 -14.87 -17.62
N GLU A 164 10.95 -13.62 -17.82
CA GLU A 164 9.66 -13.34 -18.46
C GLU A 164 9.58 -13.95 -19.87
N GLY A 165 8.52 -14.73 -20.13
CA GLY A 165 8.31 -15.38 -21.41
C GLY A 165 9.14 -16.64 -21.66
N MET A 166 9.94 -17.08 -20.68
CA MET A 166 10.59 -18.39 -20.74
C MET A 166 9.56 -19.49 -20.50
N ALA A 167 9.44 -20.43 -21.45
CA ALA A 167 8.58 -21.61 -21.28
C ALA A 167 9.20 -22.65 -20.32
N GLU A 168 10.53 -22.68 -20.21
CA GLU A 168 11.30 -23.76 -19.55
C GLU A 168 12.38 -23.23 -18.59
N ALA A 169 12.03 -22.31 -17.69
CA ALA A 169 12.94 -21.81 -16.65
C ALA A 169 12.62 -22.36 -15.23
N ALA A 170 11.82 -23.42 -15.13
CA ALA A 170 11.52 -24.07 -13.85
C ALA A 170 12.77 -24.75 -13.23
N LYS A 171 13.82 -24.98 -14.03
CA LYS A 171 15.12 -25.47 -13.59
C LYS A 171 16.24 -24.78 -14.34
N ASP A 172 17.40 -24.63 -13.71
CA ASP A 172 18.61 -24.16 -14.38
C ASP A 172 19.28 -25.26 -15.23
N LEU A 173 20.42 -24.93 -15.85
CA LEU A 173 21.24 -25.86 -16.64
C LEU A 173 21.79 -27.04 -15.83
N HIS A 174 21.81 -26.94 -14.50
CA HIS A 174 22.26 -27.97 -13.57
C HIS A 174 21.10 -28.77 -12.95
N GLY A 175 19.86 -28.46 -13.34
CA GLY A 175 18.65 -29.11 -12.83
C GLY A 175 18.16 -28.56 -11.47
N MET A 176 18.74 -27.46 -10.98
CA MET A 176 18.31 -26.80 -9.76
C MET A 176 16.94 -26.15 -9.96
N PRO A 177 15.95 -26.42 -9.10
CA PRO A 177 14.62 -25.85 -9.24
C PRO A 177 14.61 -24.33 -9.02
N PHE A 178 13.70 -23.65 -9.70
CA PHE A 178 13.42 -22.23 -9.51
C PHE A 178 12.90 -21.99 -8.09
N LEU A 179 13.65 -21.24 -7.29
CA LEU A 179 13.35 -20.84 -5.90
C LEU A 179 12.48 -21.86 -5.13
N PRO A 180 12.98 -23.07 -4.83
CA PRO A 180 12.15 -24.20 -4.40
C PRO A 180 11.46 -24.00 -3.06
N VAL A 181 11.98 -23.12 -2.21
CA VAL A 181 11.50 -22.89 -0.84
C VAL A 181 11.10 -21.44 -0.58
N VAL A 182 11.03 -20.58 -1.61
CA VAL A 182 10.64 -19.18 -1.41
C VAL A 182 9.21 -19.09 -0.92
N ARG A 183 9.00 -18.32 0.14
CA ARG A 183 7.72 -18.11 0.80
C ARG A 183 7.21 -16.70 0.55
N ARG A 184 8.10 -15.71 0.57
CA ARG A 184 7.73 -14.31 0.41
C ARG A 184 8.60 -13.61 -0.62
N VAL A 185 7.94 -12.96 -1.57
CA VAL A 185 8.58 -12.10 -2.57
C VAL A 185 7.93 -10.71 -2.52
N GLY A 186 8.72 -9.71 -2.16
CA GLY A 186 8.32 -8.30 -2.23
C GLY A 186 8.93 -7.61 -3.44
N MET A 187 8.09 -7.04 -4.31
CA MET A 187 8.47 -6.19 -5.44
C MET A 187 7.55 -4.97 -5.51
N GLU A 188 7.09 -4.48 -4.35
CA GLU A 188 6.26 -3.28 -4.28
C GLU A 188 7.06 -2.06 -4.78
N SER A 189 6.39 -1.03 -5.31
CA SER A 189 7.03 0.22 -5.75
C SER A 189 8.14 0.01 -6.79
N ASN A 190 7.83 -0.77 -7.83
CA ASN A 190 8.67 -0.97 -9.00
C ASN A 190 7.96 -0.43 -10.26
N ARG A 191 8.42 -0.81 -11.44
CA ARG A 191 7.85 -0.40 -12.74
C ARG A 191 7.46 -1.62 -13.59
N LEU A 192 7.11 -2.74 -12.94
CA LEU A 192 6.75 -3.98 -13.62
C LEU A 192 5.55 -3.73 -14.54
N ARG A 193 5.63 -4.27 -15.76
CA ARG A 193 4.57 -4.10 -16.77
C ARG A 193 3.62 -5.28 -16.86
N ARG A 194 3.97 -6.41 -16.24
CA ARG A 194 3.18 -7.64 -16.29
C ARG A 194 3.17 -8.32 -14.93
N LEU A 195 2.07 -8.99 -14.62
CA LEU A 195 1.99 -9.86 -13.46
C LEU A 195 3.01 -11.02 -13.62
N PRO A 196 3.96 -11.20 -12.68
CA PRO A 196 5.01 -12.21 -12.80
C PRO A 196 4.46 -13.60 -12.45
N MET A 197 3.79 -14.20 -13.43
CA MET A 197 3.12 -15.50 -13.31
C MET A 197 4.07 -16.63 -12.97
N GLU A 198 5.36 -16.48 -13.27
CA GLU A 198 6.41 -17.45 -13.04
C GLU A 198 6.56 -17.81 -11.56
N PHE A 199 6.41 -16.85 -10.63
CA PHE A 199 6.41 -17.16 -9.19
C PHE A 199 5.23 -18.06 -8.81
N LEU A 200 4.05 -17.80 -9.36
CA LEU A 200 2.85 -18.61 -9.10
C LEU A 200 2.97 -20.01 -9.72
N LYS A 201 3.64 -20.12 -10.88
CA LYS A 201 3.86 -21.37 -11.62
C LYS A 201 4.94 -22.24 -11.00
N TRP A 202 6.09 -21.67 -10.66
CA TRP A 202 7.31 -22.44 -10.40
C TRP A 202 7.73 -22.48 -8.93
N CYS A 203 7.20 -21.61 -8.06
CA CYS A 203 7.52 -21.61 -6.63
C CYS A 203 6.46 -22.38 -5.82
N PRO A 204 6.70 -23.64 -5.43
CA PRO A 204 5.69 -24.47 -4.77
C PRO A 204 5.38 -24.04 -3.33
N CYS A 205 6.32 -23.40 -2.65
CA CYS A 205 6.22 -22.96 -1.26
C CYS A 205 5.80 -21.49 -1.11
N LEU A 206 5.48 -20.80 -2.21
CA LEU A 206 5.12 -19.38 -2.17
C LEU A 206 3.85 -19.16 -1.34
N GLU A 207 3.91 -18.21 -0.43
CA GLU A 207 2.83 -17.81 0.48
C GLU A 207 2.43 -16.35 0.24
N GLU A 208 3.38 -15.47 -0.07
CA GLU A 208 3.15 -14.03 -0.25
C GLU A 208 3.89 -13.48 -1.48
N LEU A 209 3.13 -12.81 -2.36
CA LEU A 209 3.63 -12.08 -3.50
C LEU A 209 3.11 -10.64 -3.44
N LEU A 210 4.00 -9.71 -3.11
CA LEU A 210 3.64 -8.31 -2.86
C LEU A 210 4.10 -7.45 -4.04
N LEU A 211 3.15 -6.91 -4.80
CA LEU A 211 3.37 -6.24 -6.08
C LEU A 211 2.64 -4.89 -6.20
N ALA A 212 2.13 -4.35 -5.09
CA ALA A 212 1.49 -3.04 -5.08
C ALA A 212 2.44 -1.94 -5.58
N MET A 213 1.89 -0.82 -6.06
CA MET A 213 2.65 0.30 -6.60
C MET A 213 3.53 -0.07 -7.81
N ASN A 214 3.05 -0.99 -8.65
CA ASN A 214 3.57 -1.23 -10.00
C ASN A 214 2.53 -0.70 -11.00
N GLU A 215 2.55 0.61 -11.22
CA GLU A 215 1.40 1.34 -11.79
C GLU A 215 0.89 0.75 -13.12
N ALA A 216 1.78 0.39 -14.04
CA ALA A 216 1.40 -0.13 -15.36
C ALA A 216 1.11 -1.65 -15.38
N MET A 217 1.34 -2.37 -14.29
CA MET A 217 1.33 -3.84 -14.28
C MET A 217 -0.03 -4.45 -14.59
N LEU A 218 -1.10 -3.75 -14.23
CA LEU A 218 -2.49 -4.22 -14.31
C LEU A 218 -3.34 -3.37 -15.27
N ASP A 219 -2.71 -2.69 -16.23
CA ASP A 219 -3.41 -1.98 -17.30
C ASP A 219 -4.03 -2.97 -18.31
N ASP A 220 -3.35 -4.10 -18.52
CA ASP A 220 -3.84 -5.27 -19.25
C ASP A 220 -4.54 -6.27 -18.31
N PRO A 221 -5.55 -7.02 -18.79
CA PRO A 221 -6.22 -8.05 -17.99
C PRO A 221 -5.25 -9.10 -17.45
N ALA A 222 -5.44 -9.47 -16.18
CA ALA A 222 -4.67 -10.56 -15.60
C ALA A 222 -4.97 -11.90 -16.32
N PRO A 223 -3.98 -12.81 -16.46
CA PRO A 223 -4.12 -14.06 -17.21
C PRO A 223 -4.94 -15.10 -16.42
N TYR A 224 -6.23 -14.86 -16.28
CA TYR A 224 -7.17 -15.66 -15.47
C TYR A 224 -7.21 -17.14 -15.86
N GLU A 225 -7.27 -17.44 -17.15
CA GLU A 225 -7.27 -18.83 -17.66
C GLU A 225 -6.02 -19.61 -17.24
N GLU A 226 -4.90 -18.90 -17.11
CA GLU A 226 -3.66 -19.50 -16.64
C GLU A 226 -3.72 -19.73 -15.13
N LEU A 227 -4.15 -18.74 -14.34
CA LEU A 227 -4.36 -18.86 -12.90
C LEU A 227 -5.28 -20.03 -12.53
N MET A 228 -6.37 -20.24 -13.29
CA MET A 228 -7.30 -21.37 -13.10
C MET A 228 -6.62 -22.74 -13.23
N ARG A 229 -5.60 -22.86 -14.09
CA ARG A 229 -4.86 -24.11 -14.30
C ARG A 229 -3.79 -24.36 -13.24
N LEU A 230 -3.39 -23.34 -12.47
CA LEU A 230 -2.37 -23.43 -11.43
C LEU A 230 -2.89 -23.93 -10.08
N SER A 231 -3.98 -24.70 -10.03
CA SER A 231 -4.44 -25.32 -8.79
C SER A 231 -3.45 -26.42 -8.36
N HIS A 232 -2.39 -26.02 -7.66
CA HIS A 232 -1.35 -26.89 -7.14
C HIS A 232 -1.73 -27.26 -5.71
N SER A 233 -2.30 -28.44 -5.52
CA SER A 233 -2.72 -28.98 -4.21
C SER A 233 -3.89 -28.24 -3.53
N PRO A 234 -4.83 -28.97 -2.92
CA PRO A 234 -5.92 -28.36 -2.14
C PRO A 234 -5.46 -27.55 -0.92
N SER A 235 -4.20 -27.67 -0.50
CA SER A 235 -3.64 -26.96 0.67
C SER A 235 -2.89 -25.67 0.35
N ARG A 236 -2.55 -25.40 -0.92
CA ARG A 236 -1.77 -24.22 -1.28
C ARG A 236 -2.60 -22.95 -1.12
N ARG A 237 -2.01 -21.93 -0.49
CA ARG A 237 -2.61 -20.62 -0.33
C ARG A 237 -1.55 -19.54 -0.58
N VAL A 238 -1.84 -18.64 -1.51
CA VAL A 238 -0.97 -17.52 -1.86
C VAL A 238 -1.73 -16.22 -1.63
N LEU A 239 -1.12 -15.29 -0.89
CA LEU A 239 -1.54 -13.90 -0.81
C LEU A 239 -0.88 -13.10 -1.94
N LEU A 240 -1.70 -12.56 -2.84
CA LEU A 240 -1.28 -11.62 -3.87
C LEU A 240 -1.71 -10.22 -3.46
N LYS A 241 -0.74 -9.35 -3.15
CA LYS A 241 -1.01 -7.94 -2.84
C LYS A 241 -0.75 -7.08 -4.06
N VAL A 242 -1.77 -6.37 -4.54
CA VAL A 242 -1.72 -5.55 -5.76
C VAL A 242 -2.56 -4.29 -5.62
N ASP A 243 -2.40 -3.33 -6.51
CA ASP A 243 -3.22 -2.11 -6.49
C ASP A 243 -4.67 -2.38 -6.91
N ASN A 244 -5.62 -1.60 -6.35
CA ASN A 244 -7.05 -1.67 -6.68
C ASN A 244 -7.40 -1.02 -8.03
N ARG A 245 -6.65 -1.34 -9.09
CA ARG A 245 -6.88 -0.85 -10.45
C ARG A 245 -8.31 -1.19 -10.91
N PRO A 246 -9.13 -0.23 -11.40
CA PRO A 246 -10.55 -0.47 -11.66
C PRO A 246 -10.83 -1.66 -12.59
N ARG A 247 -10.05 -1.80 -13.67
CA ARG A 247 -10.19 -2.93 -14.60
C ARG A 247 -9.89 -4.27 -13.95
N PHE A 248 -8.86 -4.34 -13.11
CA PHE A 248 -8.48 -5.54 -12.39
C PHE A 248 -9.54 -5.94 -11.35
N VAL A 249 -10.03 -4.97 -10.57
CA VAL A 249 -11.11 -5.20 -9.59
C VAL A 249 -12.38 -5.70 -10.29
N GLN A 250 -12.78 -5.05 -11.38
CA GLN A 250 -13.93 -5.47 -12.17
C GLN A 250 -13.76 -6.90 -12.71
N GLN A 251 -12.59 -7.22 -13.26
CA GLN A 251 -12.27 -8.58 -13.73
C GLN A 251 -12.43 -9.62 -12.61
N MET A 252 -11.92 -9.34 -11.40
CA MET A 252 -12.03 -10.24 -10.25
C MET A 252 -13.47 -10.51 -9.84
N GLU A 253 -14.31 -9.47 -9.86
CA GLU A 253 -15.74 -9.56 -9.52
C GLU A 253 -16.52 -10.35 -10.58
N ASP A 254 -16.34 -10.02 -11.85
CA ASP A 254 -17.00 -10.67 -12.99
C ASP A 254 -16.67 -12.17 -13.04
N GLN A 255 -15.41 -12.52 -12.77
CA GLN A 255 -14.91 -13.91 -12.77
C GLN A 255 -15.00 -14.59 -11.40
N ARG A 256 -15.54 -13.91 -10.38
CA ARG A 256 -15.74 -14.42 -9.01
C ARG A 256 -14.51 -15.12 -8.44
N TRP A 257 -13.36 -14.45 -8.44
CA TRP A 257 -12.07 -15.05 -8.09
C TRP A 257 -12.06 -15.75 -6.72
N GLN A 258 -12.78 -15.22 -5.73
CA GLN A 258 -12.90 -15.85 -4.40
C GLN A 258 -13.48 -17.28 -4.46
N MET A 259 -14.35 -17.56 -5.43
CA MET A 259 -14.95 -18.88 -5.63
C MET A 259 -14.15 -19.74 -6.59
N THR A 260 -13.58 -19.13 -7.65
CA THR A 260 -12.93 -19.86 -8.75
C THR A 260 -11.44 -20.11 -8.50
N LEU A 261 -10.79 -19.29 -7.68
CA LEU A 261 -9.38 -19.38 -7.29
C LEU A 261 -9.24 -19.46 -5.76
N PRO A 262 -9.75 -20.51 -5.09
CA PRO A 262 -9.74 -20.61 -3.62
C PRO A 262 -8.34 -20.73 -2.99
N TRP A 263 -7.32 -21.00 -3.81
CA TRP A 263 -5.91 -21.01 -3.42
C TRP A 263 -5.26 -19.63 -3.46
N LEU A 264 -5.89 -18.63 -4.09
CA LEU A 264 -5.34 -17.28 -4.27
C LEU A 264 -6.19 -16.26 -3.50
N SER A 265 -5.60 -15.68 -2.46
CA SER A 265 -6.17 -14.53 -1.75
C SER A 265 -5.61 -13.26 -2.36
N VAL A 266 -6.46 -12.31 -2.74
CA VAL A 266 -6.02 -11.01 -3.26
C VAL A 266 -6.25 -9.93 -2.21
N GLU A 267 -5.19 -9.23 -1.83
CA GLU A 267 -5.25 -8.03 -1.00
C GLU A 267 -5.03 -6.79 -1.87
N LEU A 268 -5.95 -5.84 -1.78
CA LEU A 268 -5.91 -4.64 -2.60
C LEU A 268 -5.26 -3.48 -1.84
N ASN A 269 -4.14 -3.00 -2.35
CA ASN A 269 -3.58 -1.70 -1.97
C ASN A 269 -4.49 -0.59 -2.56
N LYS A 270 -5.19 0.12 -1.67
CA LYS A 270 -6.25 1.07 -2.04
C LYS A 270 -5.68 2.42 -2.45
N ILE A 271 -5.32 2.55 -3.73
CA ILE A 271 -4.83 3.78 -4.36
C ILE A 271 -5.94 4.53 -5.12
N TYR A 272 -6.90 3.83 -5.75
CA TYR A 272 -8.06 4.48 -6.38
C TYR A 272 -9.14 4.83 -5.35
N PRO A 273 -9.72 6.05 -5.41
CA PRO A 273 -10.82 6.46 -4.55
C PRO A 273 -12.12 5.75 -4.93
N ASP A 274 -13.08 5.79 -4.00
CA ASP A 274 -14.42 5.28 -4.25
C ASP A 274 -15.27 6.36 -4.96
N LYS A 275 -15.89 5.98 -6.08
CA LYS A 275 -16.74 6.88 -6.88
C LYS A 275 -18.14 6.96 -6.26
N VAL A 276 -18.51 8.14 -5.72
CA VAL A 276 -19.83 8.38 -5.10
C VAL A 276 -20.81 8.94 -6.14
N LEU A 277 -20.35 9.89 -6.96
CA LEU A 277 -21.07 10.41 -8.12
C LEU A 277 -20.11 10.45 -9.31
N ASP A 278 -20.61 10.79 -10.51
CA ASP A 278 -19.79 10.86 -11.73
C ASP A 278 -18.57 11.78 -11.65
N PHE A 279 -18.63 12.81 -10.79
CA PHE A 279 -17.56 13.78 -10.58
C PHE A 279 -17.04 13.78 -9.14
N LEU A 280 -17.62 13.00 -8.22
CA LEU A 280 -17.30 13.06 -6.78
C LEU A 280 -16.68 11.76 -6.30
N PHE A 281 -15.43 11.85 -5.84
CA PHE A 281 -14.61 10.74 -5.39
C PHE A 281 -14.26 10.88 -3.89
N LEU A 282 -14.25 9.77 -3.16
CA LEU A 282 -13.89 9.71 -1.75
C LEU A 282 -12.63 8.87 -1.52
N GLY A 283 -11.66 9.43 -0.79
CA GLY A 283 -10.38 8.77 -0.57
C GLY A 283 -9.77 8.99 0.83
N SER A 284 -8.62 8.34 1.03
CA SER A 284 -7.70 8.56 2.14
C SER A 284 -6.54 9.46 1.70
N LEU A 285 -5.61 9.77 2.63
CA LEU A 285 -4.38 10.49 2.28
C LEU A 285 -3.56 9.75 1.22
N ARG A 286 -3.50 8.41 1.33
CA ARG A 286 -2.80 7.57 0.35
C ARG A 286 -3.35 7.75 -1.06
N THR A 287 -4.67 7.74 -1.20
CA THR A 287 -5.35 7.98 -2.48
C THR A 287 -5.02 9.35 -3.06
N ALA A 288 -4.93 10.37 -2.21
CA ALA A 288 -4.55 11.72 -2.62
C ALA A 288 -3.05 11.86 -2.94
N GLN A 289 -2.21 10.89 -2.64
CA GLN A 289 -0.78 10.95 -2.95
C GLN A 289 -0.42 10.18 -4.24
N THR A 290 -1.41 9.63 -4.95
CA THR A 290 -1.19 8.89 -6.19
C THR A 290 -1.52 9.76 -7.41
N VAL A 291 -0.49 10.35 -8.02
CA VAL A 291 -0.65 11.30 -9.14
C VAL A 291 -1.32 10.67 -10.36
N THR A 292 -0.99 9.42 -10.69
CA THR A 292 -1.59 8.70 -11.82
C THR A 292 -3.12 8.60 -11.73
N VAL A 293 -3.65 8.46 -10.52
CA VAL A 293 -5.10 8.40 -10.27
C VAL A 293 -5.79 9.70 -10.63
N TYR A 294 -5.13 10.86 -10.48
CA TYR A 294 -5.69 12.14 -10.90
C TYR A 294 -5.94 12.21 -12.40
N HIS A 295 -4.99 11.72 -13.19
CA HIS A 295 -5.10 11.67 -14.63
C HIS A 295 -6.15 10.65 -15.09
N ASP A 296 -6.13 9.44 -14.51
CA ASP A 296 -7.04 8.35 -14.89
C ASP A 296 -8.52 8.69 -14.66
N LEU A 297 -8.81 9.48 -13.61
CA LEU A 297 -10.17 9.85 -13.20
C LEU A 297 -10.56 11.28 -13.61
N ASP A 298 -9.72 11.98 -14.36
CA ASP A 298 -9.85 13.40 -14.72
C ASP A 298 -10.18 14.31 -13.50
N ILE A 299 -9.48 14.07 -12.39
CA ILE A 299 -9.63 14.85 -11.17
C ILE A 299 -8.86 16.16 -11.33
N GLY A 300 -9.57 17.30 -11.23
CA GLY A 300 -8.95 18.63 -11.25
C GLY A 300 -8.99 19.35 -9.90
N TYR A 301 -9.68 18.77 -8.92
CA TYR A 301 -9.98 19.41 -7.64
C TYR A 301 -9.70 18.44 -6.49
N VAL A 302 -8.95 18.87 -5.48
CA VAL A 302 -8.65 18.10 -4.27
C VAL A 302 -9.09 18.87 -3.03
N LEU A 303 -10.03 18.30 -2.28
CA LEU A 303 -10.47 18.82 -0.99
C LEU A 303 -9.87 17.96 0.13
N THR A 304 -8.97 18.57 0.89
CA THR A 304 -8.33 17.98 2.06
C THR A 304 -9.08 18.38 3.33
N ALA A 305 -9.70 17.41 4.00
CA ALA A 305 -10.37 17.61 5.29
C ALA A 305 -9.48 17.07 6.43
N GLY A 306 -8.62 17.93 6.97
CA GLY A 306 -7.73 17.55 8.05
C GLY A 306 -6.61 18.55 8.31
N ARG A 307 -6.05 18.48 9.52
CA ARG A 307 -4.87 19.24 9.91
C ARG A 307 -3.59 18.50 9.50
N ASN A 308 -2.59 19.25 9.00
CA ASN A 308 -1.26 18.73 8.64
C ASN A 308 -1.29 17.55 7.66
N LEU A 309 -2.25 17.56 6.74
CA LEU A 309 -2.32 16.58 5.65
C LEU A 309 -1.73 17.22 4.39
N GLU A 310 -0.48 16.91 4.11
CA GLU A 310 0.21 17.42 2.93
C GLU A 310 -0.03 16.51 1.73
N VAL A 311 -0.48 17.13 0.64
CA VAL A 311 -0.75 16.47 -0.63
C VAL A 311 -0.05 17.24 -1.72
N VAL A 312 0.69 16.52 -2.56
CA VAL A 312 1.25 17.07 -3.80
C VAL A 312 0.16 17.00 -4.86
N VAL A 313 -0.28 18.15 -5.34
CA VAL A 313 -1.21 18.28 -6.46
C VAL A 313 -0.47 18.82 -7.69
N GLU A 314 -0.97 18.50 -8.87
CA GLU A 314 -0.41 19.02 -10.11
C GLU A 314 -0.62 20.54 -10.23
N PRO A 315 0.27 21.29 -10.91
CA PRO A 315 0.16 22.76 -11.02
C PRO A 315 -1.15 23.29 -11.61
N TRP A 316 -1.84 22.47 -12.42
CA TRP A 316 -3.12 22.82 -13.05
C TRP A 316 -4.35 22.49 -12.20
N MET A 317 -4.17 21.75 -11.09
CA MET A 317 -5.25 21.35 -10.19
C MET A 317 -5.54 22.46 -9.16
N LYS A 318 -6.77 22.47 -8.65
CA LYS A 318 -7.15 23.31 -7.51
C LYS A 318 -7.18 22.49 -6.24
N GLN A 319 -6.71 23.08 -5.14
CA GLN A 319 -6.73 22.46 -3.83
C GLN A 319 -7.46 23.35 -2.83
N LEU A 320 -8.27 22.73 -1.97
CA LEU A 320 -8.88 23.34 -0.80
C LEU A 320 -8.51 22.54 0.44
N VAL A 321 -7.98 23.19 1.47
CA VAL A 321 -7.66 22.55 2.75
C VAL A 321 -8.58 23.11 3.82
N LEU A 322 -9.44 22.24 4.37
CA LEU A 322 -10.33 22.55 5.48
C LEU A 322 -9.76 21.93 6.75
N THR A 323 -9.29 22.78 7.65
CA THR A 323 -8.66 22.37 8.90
C THR A 323 -9.71 21.89 9.91
N VAL A 324 -9.96 20.58 9.92
CA VAL A 324 -10.88 19.92 10.87
C VAL A 324 -10.27 18.66 11.49
N ASP A 325 -10.45 18.51 12.79
CA ASP A 325 -10.02 17.33 13.54
C ASP A 325 -11.12 16.27 13.59
N ASP A 326 -10.77 15.01 13.87
CA ASP A 326 -11.72 13.89 13.83
C ASP A 326 -12.24 13.52 15.23
N PHE A 327 -12.70 14.53 15.97
CA PHE A 327 -13.26 14.37 17.31
C PHE A 327 -14.75 14.75 17.34
N PRO A 328 -15.57 14.13 18.19
CA PRO A 328 -17.01 14.42 18.26
C PRO A 328 -17.38 15.88 18.58
N GLU A 329 -16.47 16.65 19.15
CA GLU A 329 -16.66 18.06 19.52
C GLU A 329 -16.33 19.03 18.37
N GLN A 330 -15.68 18.56 17.30
CA GLN A 330 -15.31 19.39 16.16
C GLN A 330 -16.55 19.78 15.35
N GLY A 331 -16.80 21.08 15.22
CA GLY A 331 -17.83 21.64 14.35
C GLY A 331 -17.55 21.41 12.86
N MET A 332 -18.51 20.85 12.11
CA MET A 332 -18.45 20.62 10.65
C MET A 332 -19.41 21.52 9.85
N ILE A 333 -20.56 21.92 10.41
CA ILE A 333 -21.52 22.78 9.70
C ILE A 333 -20.87 24.09 9.17
N PRO A 334 -20.00 24.80 9.92
CA PRO A 334 -19.41 26.06 9.45
C PRO A 334 -18.61 25.93 8.14
N ILE A 335 -18.03 24.76 7.85
CA ILE A 335 -17.19 24.55 6.67
C ILE A 335 -17.99 24.10 5.43
N PHE A 336 -19.25 23.70 5.58
CA PHE A 336 -20.04 23.14 4.48
C PHE A 336 -20.21 24.11 3.32
N LYS A 337 -20.47 25.38 3.61
CA LYS A 337 -20.65 26.40 2.55
C LYS A 337 -19.41 26.51 1.65
N GLU A 338 -18.23 26.54 2.25
CA GLU A 338 -16.96 26.62 1.51
C GLU A 338 -16.67 25.33 0.74
N ALA A 339 -16.86 24.18 1.40
CA ALA A 339 -16.71 22.87 0.77
C ALA A 339 -17.62 22.71 -0.46
N PHE A 340 -18.89 23.08 -0.35
CA PHE A 340 -19.88 22.91 -1.42
C PHE A 340 -19.57 23.81 -2.60
N ALA A 341 -19.18 25.07 -2.34
CA ALA A 341 -18.76 25.99 -3.40
C ALA A 341 -17.61 25.41 -4.23
N PHE A 342 -16.62 24.79 -3.57
CA PHE A 342 -15.49 24.14 -4.24
C PHE A 342 -15.91 22.90 -5.05
N ILE A 343 -16.80 22.06 -4.50
CA ILE A 343 -17.35 20.88 -5.17
C ILE A 343 -18.18 21.28 -6.40
N ASP A 344 -19.02 22.31 -6.29
CA ASP A 344 -19.84 22.83 -7.38
C ASP A 344 -18.98 23.48 -8.46
N GLU A 345 -17.87 24.14 -8.08
CA GLU A 345 -16.89 24.65 -9.03
C GLU A 345 -16.29 23.52 -9.87
N ALA A 346 -15.86 22.42 -9.23
CA ALA A 346 -15.35 21.24 -9.94
C ALA A 346 -16.37 20.67 -10.93
N ARG A 347 -17.62 20.52 -10.45
CA ARG A 347 -18.74 20.03 -11.24
C ARG A 347 -19.05 20.93 -12.44
N SER A 348 -19.08 22.26 -12.25
CA SER A 348 -19.35 23.22 -13.33
C SER A 348 -18.26 23.22 -14.41
N ASN A 349 -17.01 22.98 -14.02
CA ASN A 349 -15.88 22.81 -14.92
C ASN A 349 -15.78 21.40 -15.54
N LYS A 350 -16.74 20.51 -15.24
CA LYS A 350 -16.78 19.11 -15.71
C LYS A 350 -15.51 18.33 -15.35
N LYS A 351 -14.94 18.62 -14.16
CA LYS A 351 -13.80 17.92 -13.59
C LYS A 351 -14.21 17.07 -12.40
N GLY A 352 -13.45 16.01 -12.15
CA GLY A 352 -13.55 15.24 -10.91
C GLY A 352 -13.06 16.04 -9.71
N VAL A 353 -13.68 15.82 -8.56
CA VAL A 353 -13.23 16.28 -7.24
C VAL A 353 -12.98 15.09 -6.33
N LEU A 354 -11.77 15.03 -5.76
CA LEU A 354 -11.41 14.11 -4.69
C LEU A 354 -11.60 14.79 -3.34
N ILE A 355 -12.48 14.26 -2.51
CA ILE A 355 -12.59 14.64 -1.10
C ILE A 355 -11.89 13.57 -0.27
N HIS A 356 -10.87 13.96 0.50
CA HIS A 356 -10.13 13.04 1.35
C HIS A 356 -9.89 13.59 2.74
N CYS A 357 -9.59 12.69 3.67
CA CYS A 357 -9.01 13.02 4.98
C CYS A 357 -7.82 12.07 5.21
N PHE A 358 -7.47 11.79 6.47
CA PHE A 358 -6.40 10.82 6.75
C PHE A 358 -6.79 9.40 6.32
N ALA A 359 -7.82 8.82 6.96
CA ALA A 359 -8.26 7.44 6.69
C ALA A 359 -9.39 7.35 5.64
N GLY A 360 -10.02 8.47 5.29
CA GLY A 360 -11.20 8.49 4.43
C GLY A 360 -12.45 7.86 5.06
N LEU A 361 -12.58 7.84 6.39
CA LEU A 361 -13.68 7.14 7.08
C LEU A 361 -14.76 8.10 7.62
N SER A 362 -14.33 9.25 8.14
CA SER A 362 -15.19 10.15 8.93
C SER A 362 -15.29 11.55 8.31
N ARG A 363 -14.30 12.43 8.50
CA ARG A 363 -14.35 13.84 8.00
C ARG A 363 -14.76 14.00 6.53
N SER A 364 -14.05 13.35 5.60
CA SER A 364 -14.37 13.45 4.16
C SER A 364 -15.74 12.86 3.82
N VAL A 365 -16.12 11.78 4.49
CA VAL A 365 -17.45 11.16 4.37
C VAL A 365 -18.53 12.13 4.83
N THR A 366 -18.37 12.79 5.98
CA THR A 366 -19.31 13.78 6.50
C THR A 366 -19.57 14.90 5.49
N ILE A 367 -18.52 15.45 4.87
CA ILE A 367 -18.65 16.50 3.84
C ILE A 367 -19.43 15.96 2.63
N ALA A 368 -19.11 14.76 2.15
CA ALA A 368 -19.81 14.17 1.00
C ALA A 368 -21.28 13.88 1.31
N VAL A 369 -21.60 13.39 2.50
CA VAL A 369 -22.99 13.15 2.95
C VAL A 369 -23.75 14.47 3.00
N ALA A 370 -23.20 15.50 3.64
CA ALA A 370 -23.82 16.82 3.72
C ALA A 370 -24.05 17.42 2.33
N TYR A 371 -23.09 17.26 1.40
CA TYR A 371 -23.23 17.73 0.02
C TYR A 371 -24.35 16.99 -0.72
N LEU A 372 -24.49 15.67 -0.54
CA LEU A 372 -25.59 14.90 -1.14
C LEU A 372 -26.96 15.33 -0.59
N MET A 373 -27.05 15.61 0.72
CA MET A 373 -28.26 16.14 1.33
C MET A 373 -28.64 17.50 0.71
N HIS A 374 -27.67 18.41 0.58
CA HIS A 374 -27.85 19.72 -0.03
C HIS A 374 -28.27 19.61 -1.51
N LEU A 375 -27.53 18.84 -2.29
CA LEU A 375 -27.69 18.73 -3.74
C LEU A 375 -28.96 18.00 -4.15
N LYS A 376 -29.29 16.88 -3.48
CA LYS A 376 -30.38 15.98 -3.88
C LYS A 376 -31.58 16.05 -2.96
N GLY A 377 -31.51 16.81 -1.87
CA GLY A 377 -32.57 16.86 -0.88
C GLY A 377 -32.76 15.60 -0.06
N MET A 378 -31.71 14.79 0.05
CA MET A 378 -31.75 13.51 0.76
C MET A 378 -31.78 13.73 2.26
N THR A 379 -32.39 12.76 2.96
CA THR A 379 -32.21 12.64 4.40
C THR A 379 -30.78 12.27 4.73
N ARG A 380 -30.35 12.52 5.98
CA ARG A 380 -29.01 12.11 6.44
C ARG A 380 -28.76 10.62 6.16
N ASP A 381 -29.71 9.78 6.53
CA ASP A 381 -29.56 8.33 6.46
C ASP A 381 -29.53 7.84 5.01
N ALA A 382 -30.35 8.42 4.12
CA ALA A 382 -30.33 8.08 2.70
C ALA A 382 -29.02 8.51 2.01
N ALA A 383 -28.49 9.68 2.36
CA ALA A 383 -27.22 10.17 1.83
C ALA A 383 -26.04 9.33 2.34
N LEU A 384 -26.01 8.97 3.63
CA LEU A 384 -24.98 8.10 4.19
C LEU A 384 -25.03 6.69 3.59
N GLU A 385 -26.22 6.14 3.37
CA GLU A 385 -26.40 4.85 2.71
C GLU A 385 -25.89 4.87 1.26
N MET A 386 -26.15 5.95 0.52
CA MET A 386 -25.58 6.15 -0.82
C MET A 386 -24.05 6.15 -0.79
N VAL A 387 -23.44 6.84 0.18
CA VAL A 387 -21.97 6.83 0.34
C VAL A 387 -21.46 5.45 0.72
N ARG A 388 -22.16 4.71 1.58
CA ARG A 388 -21.75 3.35 1.99
C ARG A 388 -21.80 2.34 0.85
N LYS A 389 -22.71 2.48 -0.11
CA LYS A 389 -22.71 1.65 -1.32
C LYS A 389 -21.43 1.80 -2.14
N ALA A 390 -20.88 3.02 -2.22
CA ALA A 390 -19.60 3.26 -2.87
C ALA A 390 -18.41 2.90 -1.96
N ARG A 391 -18.50 3.22 -0.67
CA ARG A 391 -17.45 3.05 0.34
C ARG A 391 -18.00 2.39 1.60
N PRO A 392 -18.04 1.05 1.69
CA PRO A 392 -18.65 0.33 2.82
C PRO A 392 -18.06 0.68 4.19
N ALA A 393 -16.78 1.09 4.23
CA ALA A 393 -16.09 1.50 5.46
C ALA A 393 -16.51 2.90 5.98
N ALA A 394 -17.39 3.62 5.27
CA ALA A 394 -17.84 4.96 5.66
C ALA A 394 -18.49 4.96 7.06
N ARG A 395 -17.85 5.67 7.99
CA ARG A 395 -18.19 5.72 9.41
C ARG A 395 -17.82 7.09 10.01
N PRO A 396 -18.63 8.14 9.78
CA PRO A 396 -18.54 9.38 10.54
C PRO A 396 -18.58 9.12 12.04
N ASN A 397 -17.86 9.92 12.82
CA ASN A 397 -17.96 9.86 14.28
C ASN A 397 -19.36 10.33 14.76
N GLU A 398 -19.70 10.01 16.01
CA GLU A 398 -21.03 10.32 16.57
C GLU A 398 -21.36 11.82 16.61
N GLY A 399 -20.36 12.69 16.81
CA GLY A 399 -20.54 14.14 16.76
C GLY A 399 -20.97 14.61 15.37
N PHE A 400 -20.29 14.12 14.34
CA PHE A 400 -20.61 14.44 12.95
C PHE A 400 -21.97 13.87 12.53
N LEU A 401 -22.37 12.70 13.02
CA LEU A 401 -23.71 12.16 12.75
C LEU A 401 -24.82 13.03 13.37
N ARG A 402 -24.57 13.64 14.53
CA ARG A 402 -25.49 14.62 15.13
C ARG A 402 -25.52 15.92 14.34
N GLU A 403 -24.37 16.43 13.91
CA GLU A 403 -24.32 17.63 13.06
C GLU A 403 -25.00 17.45 11.71
N LEU A 404 -24.85 16.28 11.07
CA LEU A 404 -25.59 15.98 9.86
C LEU A 404 -27.10 15.96 10.12
N LYS A 405 -27.54 15.49 11.28
CA LYS A 405 -28.97 15.53 11.65
C LYS A 405 -29.45 16.98 11.86
N GLN A 406 -28.66 17.80 12.54
CA GLN A 406 -28.94 19.23 12.68
C GLN A 406 -28.97 19.94 11.31
N TYR A 407 -28.07 19.56 10.39
CA TYR A 407 -28.05 20.12 9.04
C TYR A 407 -29.27 19.72 8.22
N GLU A 408 -29.79 18.50 8.40
CA GLU A 408 -31.07 18.06 7.82
C GLU A 408 -32.23 18.96 8.26
N GLU A 409 -32.33 19.27 9.56
CA GLU A 409 -33.35 20.17 10.11
C GLU A 409 -33.25 21.60 9.55
N ILE A 410 -32.02 22.10 9.36
CA ILE A 410 -31.77 23.39 8.71
C ILE A 410 -32.31 23.38 7.27
N LEU A 411 -32.02 22.34 6.49
CA LEU A 411 -32.50 22.20 5.10
C LEU A 411 -34.03 22.08 5.02
N GLU A 412 -34.65 21.40 5.96
CA GLU A 412 -36.12 21.31 6.07
C GLU A 412 -36.73 22.67 6.38
N GLY A 413 -36.16 23.42 7.33
CA GLY A 413 -36.58 24.79 7.64
C GLY A 413 -36.46 25.74 6.44
N GLU A 414 -35.37 25.67 5.69
CA GLU A 414 -35.16 26.47 4.48
C GLU A 414 -36.16 26.11 3.35
N ARG A 415 -36.58 24.85 3.25
CA ARG A 415 -37.62 24.43 2.30
C ARG A 415 -38.97 25.00 2.68
N LEU A 416 -39.34 24.89 3.96
CA LEU A 416 -40.62 25.39 4.46
C LEU A 416 -40.72 26.92 4.33
N ALA A 417 -39.60 27.64 4.44
CA ALA A 417 -39.56 29.09 4.26
C ALA A 417 -39.63 29.55 2.77
N LYS A 418 -39.47 28.64 1.81
CA LYS A 418 -39.55 28.92 0.36
C LYS A 418 -40.91 28.55 -0.26
N VAL A 419 -41.79 27.91 0.51
CA VAL A 419 -43.19 27.62 0.17
C VAL A 419 -44.06 28.73 0.74
#